data_AF-A0A4R1RNL7-F1
#
_entry.id   AF-A0A4R1RNL7-F1
#
_cell.length_a   1.000
_cell.length_b   1.000
_cell.length_c   1.000
_cell.angle_alpha   90.00
_cell.angle_beta   90.00
_cell.angle_gamma   90.00
#
_symmetry.space_group_name_H-M   'P 1'
#
loop_
_entity.id
_entity.type
_entity.pdbx_description
1 polymer ?
#
loop_
_entity_poly.entity_id
_entity_poly.type
_entity_poly.pdbx_seq_one_letter_code
_entity_poly.pdbx_strand_id
1 'polypeptide(L)'
;MKKIVVILILCSFQMVIAQQKTYCNPINVDYGYTPFERFSTQGKHRATADPVIVNFRNKYFLFSTNQEGYWWSDNMLNWNFVYRKFLRDDTYTHDLNAPAAFVMKDALYVYGSTWKSDFPIYKSTNPTVNDWEIAVDTLKVGAWDPAFHYDDDKDKLYLYWGSSNVWPLLGTEINTKTMQSEGYTVPIVRLFPEDHGWERFGEYNDNVFLQPFIEGAWMTKHNNKYYMQYGAPATEFSGYADGVYVSKDPLHGFEYQQHNPFSYKPGGFARGAGHGATFQDNFENYWHVSTIFISTKNNFERRLGIWPAGFDADDVMYCNTAYGDYPTLLPEFAKEKDFSKGLFTGWMLLNYQKPVQVSSTLGGYHPNFVVDEDIKTYWSAKTGTKGEWFQTDLGQVSTINAIQINYADQDVEFLGKTLGKFHQYKIYGSNDGKKWQVVIDKSKNQTDVPHDYIELETPVEFRFLKMENLHMPTGKFALSGFRVFGKGHSEKPEKVENFIVLRSSPKKYGERRSIWFKWQQNPLADGYVIYWGKSPDKLYGSIMVYGKNEYFFTGADRADAYYFQIEAFNANGMSERSEIKKSE
;
A
#
# COMPACT_ATOMS: atom_id res chain seq x y z
N MET A 1 61.06 45.23 -0.62
CA MET A 1 60.41 43.92 -0.86
C MET A 1 59.01 43.96 -0.26
N LYS A 2 57.97 44.13 -1.09
CA LYS A 2 56.56 44.08 -0.63
C LYS A 2 56.08 42.63 -0.72
N LYS A 3 55.75 42.02 0.41
CA LYS A 3 55.19 40.66 0.48
C LYS A 3 53.72 40.73 0.10
N ILE A 4 53.36 40.08 -1.01
CA ILE A 4 51.97 39.85 -1.41
C ILE A 4 51.51 38.61 -0.64
N VAL A 5 50.51 38.78 0.22
CA VAL A 5 49.80 37.67 0.88
C VAL A 5 48.66 37.26 -0.04
N VAL A 6 48.78 36.08 -0.64
CA VAL A 6 47.69 35.45 -1.40
C VAL A 6 46.84 34.67 -0.40
N ILE A 7 45.62 35.15 -0.17
CA ILE A 7 44.61 34.43 0.61
C ILE A 7 43.92 33.45 -0.35
N LEU A 8 44.20 32.15 -0.19
CA LEU A 8 43.44 31.08 -0.85
C LEU A 8 42.10 30.92 -0.13
N ILE A 9 41.02 31.35 -0.79
CA ILE A 9 39.66 31.03 -0.38
C ILE A 9 39.35 29.60 -0.84
N LEU A 10 39.42 28.65 0.09
CA LEU A 10 38.90 27.30 -0.10
C LEU A 10 37.37 27.35 -0.07
N CYS A 11 36.75 27.46 -1.25
CA CYS A 11 35.32 27.21 -1.41
C CYS A 11 35.08 25.69 -1.28
N SER A 12 34.70 25.24 -0.09
CA SER A 12 34.15 23.91 0.11
C SER A 12 32.77 23.84 -0.55
N PHE A 13 32.71 23.29 -1.77
CA PHE A 13 31.45 22.88 -2.37
C PHE A 13 30.86 21.73 -1.55
N GLN A 14 29.93 22.03 -0.64
CA GLN A 14 29.05 21.01 -0.12
C GLN A 14 28.10 20.63 -1.26
N MET A 15 28.23 19.41 -1.79
CA MET A 15 27.18 18.81 -2.61
C MET A 15 25.97 18.63 -1.71
N VAL A 16 25.02 19.55 -1.80
CA VAL A 16 23.67 19.34 -1.27
C VAL A 16 23.01 18.39 -2.25
N ILE A 17 23.03 17.08 -1.94
CA ILE A 17 22.19 16.10 -2.63
C ILE A 17 20.76 16.43 -2.23
N ALA A 18 19.91 16.80 -3.18
CA ALA A 18 18.51 17.07 -2.85
C ALA A 18 17.85 15.75 -2.42
N GLN A 19 17.29 15.75 -1.21
CA GLN A 19 16.58 14.59 -0.66
C GLN A 19 15.27 14.38 -1.42
N GLN A 20 15.00 13.13 -1.81
CA GLN A 20 13.71 12.71 -2.34
C GLN A 20 12.60 13.00 -1.33
N LYS A 21 11.55 13.66 -1.80
CA LYS A 21 10.45 14.20 -1.01
C LYS A 21 9.20 13.36 -1.09
N THR A 22 9.12 12.50 -2.09
CA THR A 22 7.93 11.71 -2.39
C THR A 22 8.22 10.21 -2.41
N TYR A 23 7.15 9.43 -2.31
CA TYR A 23 7.13 8.00 -2.56
C TYR A 23 5.91 7.63 -3.42
N CYS A 24 5.82 6.38 -3.84
CA CYS A 24 4.68 5.86 -4.60
C CYS A 24 4.40 4.42 -4.16
N ASN A 25 3.13 4.03 -4.07
CA ASN A 25 2.75 2.64 -3.80
C ASN A 25 2.77 1.79 -5.10
N PRO A 26 3.04 0.48 -5.03
CA PRO A 26 3.51 -0.25 -3.85
C PRO A 26 4.89 0.23 -3.37
N ILE A 27 5.16 0.15 -2.07
CA ILE A 27 6.43 0.62 -1.53
C ILE A 27 7.60 -0.24 -2.02
N ASN A 28 8.79 0.36 -2.11
CA ASN A 28 9.99 -0.32 -2.58
C ASN A 28 10.79 -0.92 -1.41
N VAL A 29 10.55 -2.18 -1.12
CA VAL A 29 11.37 -2.99 -0.20
C VAL A 29 11.89 -4.23 -0.93
N ASP A 30 12.94 -4.87 -0.42
CA ASP A 30 13.51 -6.10 -0.98
C ASP A 30 12.65 -7.32 -0.59
N TYR A 31 11.43 -7.39 -1.13
CA TYR A 31 10.46 -8.46 -0.85
C TYR A 31 11.07 -9.85 -1.04
N GLY A 32 10.79 -10.75 -0.10
CA GLY A 32 11.02 -12.18 -0.23
C GLY A 32 10.08 -12.82 -1.26
N TYR A 33 10.49 -13.98 -1.76
CA TYR A 33 9.68 -14.84 -2.60
C TYR A 33 8.76 -15.70 -1.74
N THR A 34 7.63 -16.13 -2.29
CA THR A 34 6.77 -17.09 -1.56
C THR A 34 7.61 -18.31 -1.14
N PRO A 35 7.64 -18.69 0.15
CA PRO A 35 8.45 -19.82 0.60
C PRO A 35 7.78 -21.17 0.29
N PHE A 36 6.53 -21.14 -0.20
CA PHE A 36 5.71 -22.33 -0.39
C PHE A 36 5.75 -22.82 -1.84
N GLU A 37 6.23 -24.04 -2.04
CA GLU A 37 6.25 -24.69 -3.36
C GLU A 37 4.84 -24.79 -3.97
N ARG A 38 3.83 -25.14 -3.16
CA ARG A 38 2.43 -25.24 -3.59
C ARG A 38 1.88 -23.93 -4.16
N PHE A 39 2.37 -22.79 -3.69
CA PHE A 39 1.95 -21.47 -4.18
C PHE A 39 2.79 -21.00 -5.37
N SER A 40 3.87 -21.70 -5.70
CA SER A 40 4.81 -21.34 -6.76
C SER A 40 4.63 -22.14 -8.05
N THR A 41 3.60 -22.98 -8.14
CA THR A 41 3.40 -23.93 -9.25
C THR A 41 3.11 -23.24 -10.59
N GLN A 42 2.51 -22.06 -10.57
CA GLN A 42 2.32 -21.19 -11.76
C GLN A 42 3.47 -20.20 -11.97
N GLY A 43 4.54 -20.32 -11.19
CA GLY A 43 5.71 -19.47 -11.23
C GLY A 43 6.06 -18.91 -9.86
N LYS A 44 7.36 -18.94 -9.54
CA LYS A 44 7.91 -18.28 -8.35
C LYS A 44 7.74 -16.77 -8.46
N HIS A 45 7.44 -16.12 -7.34
CA HIS A 45 7.12 -14.70 -7.28
C HIS A 45 7.37 -14.14 -5.88
N ARG A 46 7.67 -12.85 -5.82
CA ARG A 46 7.73 -12.07 -4.58
C ARG A 46 6.34 -11.99 -3.99
N ALA A 47 6.26 -12.09 -2.67
CA ALA A 47 5.01 -11.93 -1.95
C ALA A 47 5.28 -11.54 -0.49
N THR A 48 4.54 -10.55 -0.01
CA THR A 48 4.36 -10.30 1.42
C THR A 48 3.03 -9.58 1.61
N ALA A 49 2.54 -9.58 2.84
CA ALA A 49 1.27 -8.96 3.21
C ALA A 49 1.24 -8.75 4.72
N ASP A 50 0.09 -8.34 5.22
CA ASP A 50 -0.24 -8.27 6.63
C ASP A 50 0.78 -7.39 7.38
N PRO A 51 1.07 -6.17 6.87
CA PRO A 51 2.14 -5.34 7.40
C PRO A 51 1.77 -4.69 8.73
N VAL A 52 2.75 -4.61 9.62
CA VAL A 52 2.70 -3.75 10.80
C VAL A 52 3.88 -2.81 10.79
N ILE A 53 3.62 -1.51 10.86
CA ILE A 53 4.63 -0.49 11.15
C ILE A 53 4.43 0.01 12.57
N VAL A 54 5.51 0.02 13.34
CA VAL A 54 5.55 0.66 14.67
C VAL A 54 6.64 1.72 14.70
N ASN A 55 6.32 2.85 15.31
CA ASN A 55 7.31 3.89 15.61
C ASN A 55 7.91 3.62 16.98
N PHE A 56 9.21 3.37 17.03
CA PHE A 56 9.94 3.13 18.27
C PHE A 56 11.23 3.95 18.28
N ARG A 57 11.32 4.89 19.24
CA ARG A 57 12.46 5.81 19.39
C ARG A 57 12.77 6.58 18.09
N ASN A 58 11.73 7.16 17.49
CA ASN A 58 11.78 7.96 16.25
C ASN A 58 12.25 7.19 15.00
N LYS A 59 12.08 5.86 15.00
CA LYS A 59 12.39 4.99 13.86
C LYS A 59 11.18 4.12 13.56
N TYR A 60 10.92 3.92 12.27
CA TYR A 60 9.88 3.03 11.77
C TYR A 60 10.42 1.61 11.71
N PHE A 61 9.68 0.64 12.24
CA PHE A 61 9.97 -0.79 12.09
C PHE A 61 8.81 -1.46 11.38
N LEU A 62 9.08 -2.06 10.23
CA LEU A 62 8.11 -2.75 9.39
C LEU A 62 8.30 -4.26 9.49
N PHE A 63 7.27 -4.96 9.96
CA PHE A 63 7.15 -6.41 9.97
C PHE A 63 6.06 -6.82 8.98
N SER A 64 6.25 -7.93 8.29
CA SER A 64 5.24 -8.46 7.37
C SER A 64 5.45 -9.96 7.11
N THR A 65 4.46 -10.57 6.48
CA THR A 65 4.40 -12.02 6.27
C THR A 65 5.57 -12.58 5.46
N ASN A 66 6.24 -13.59 6.01
CA ASN A 66 7.22 -14.50 5.38
C ASN A 66 8.50 -13.87 4.84
N GLN A 67 9.05 -12.91 5.58
CA GLN A 67 10.23 -12.17 5.15
C GLN A 67 11.53 -12.62 5.82
N GLU A 68 11.47 -13.56 6.79
CA GLU A 68 12.62 -14.02 7.59
C GLU A 68 13.43 -12.85 8.19
N GLY A 69 12.73 -11.83 8.65
CA GLY A 69 13.30 -10.59 9.15
C GLY A 69 12.29 -9.46 9.08
N TYR A 70 12.81 -8.24 9.12
CA TYR A 70 12.02 -7.02 9.19
C TYR A 70 12.84 -5.84 8.67
N TRP A 71 12.18 -4.71 8.41
CA TRP A 71 12.87 -3.50 7.97
C TRP A 71 12.80 -2.42 9.03
N TRP A 72 13.79 -1.52 9.01
CA TRP A 72 13.69 -0.26 9.74
C TRP A 72 14.05 0.94 8.87
N SER A 73 13.46 2.09 9.16
CA SER A 73 13.70 3.34 8.43
C SER A 73 13.67 4.55 9.36
N ASP A 74 14.43 5.58 9.01
CA ASP A 74 14.35 6.91 9.64
C ASP A 74 13.28 7.81 9.00
N ASN A 75 12.88 7.51 7.76
CA ASN A 75 12.13 8.44 6.91
C ASN A 75 11.00 7.79 6.10
N MET A 76 10.70 6.51 6.32
CA MET A 76 9.68 5.71 5.61
C MET A 76 9.99 5.47 4.12
N LEU A 77 11.13 5.94 3.62
CA LEU A 77 11.58 5.76 2.24
C LEU A 77 12.73 4.75 2.15
N ASN A 78 13.79 4.98 2.92
CA ASN A 78 14.99 4.16 2.91
C ASN A 78 14.86 3.07 3.97
N TRP A 79 14.55 1.86 3.53
CA TRP A 79 14.34 0.70 4.40
C TRP A 79 15.60 -0.15 4.49
N ASN A 80 16.05 -0.41 5.73
CA ASN A 80 17.18 -1.26 6.05
C ASN A 80 16.66 -2.62 6.51
N PHE A 81 16.92 -3.67 5.74
CA PHE A 81 16.50 -5.02 6.11
C PHE A 81 17.43 -5.62 7.16
N VAL A 82 16.84 -6.19 8.22
CA VAL A 82 17.52 -6.96 9.26
C VAL A 82 17.05 -8.41 9.13
N TYR A 83 17.95 -9.28 8.67
CA TYR A 83 17.68 -10.71 8.61
C TYR A 83 17.60 -11.32 10.01
N ARG A 84 16.49 -12.00 10.29
CA ARG A 84 16.24 -12.70 11.55
C ARG A 84 15.09 -13.69 11.36
N LYS A 85 15.36 -14.97 11.61
CA LYS A 85 14.31 -15.96 11.85
C LYS A 85 13.80 -15.84 13.27
N PHE A 86 12.48 -15.75 13.44
CA PHE A 86 11.80 -15.73 14.73
C PHE A 86 11.33 -17.13 15.13
N LEU A 87 11.11 -18.02 14.16
CA LEU A 87 11.01 -19.46 14.41
C LEU A 87 12.29 -20.00 15.03
N ARG A 88 12.12 -20.94 15.96
CA ARG A 88 13.24 -21.62 16.64
C ARG A 88 13.71 -22.88 15.92
N ASP A 89 12.81 -23.48 15.15
CA ASP A 89 13.05 -24.70 14.40
C ASP A 89 12.20 -24.68 13.11
N ASP A 90 12.33 -25.73 12.31
CA ASP A 90 11.64 -25.87 11.04
C ASP A 90 10.24 -26.50 11.17
N THR A 91 9.61 -26.42 12.37
CA THR A 91 8.22 -26.91 12.56
C THR A 91 7.25 -26.25 11.59
N TYR A 92 7.51 -24.98 11.24
CA TYR A 92 6.76 -24.21 10.27
C TYR A 92 7.64 -23.82 9.08
N THR A 93 7.07 -23.85 7.88
CA THR A 93 7.73 -23.32 6.67
C THR A 93 7.61 -21.79 6.54
N HIS A 94 6.70 -21.19 7.32
CA HIS A 94 6.49 -19.73 7.38
C HIS A 94 7.05 -19.17 8.66
N ASP A 95 7.91 -18.15 8.58
CA ASP A 95 8.50 -17.51 9.76
C ASP A 95 7.46 -16.65 10.51
N LEU A 96 7.48 -15.33 10.30
CA LEU A 96 6.38 -14.47 10.74
C LEU A 96 5.25 -14.52 9.71
N ASN A 97 4.06 -14.98 10.09
CA ASN A 97 2.81 -14.82 9.32
C ASN A 97 1.88 -13.88 10.09
N ALA A 98 1.35 -12.84 9.42
CA ALA A 98 0.56 -11.76 10.02
C ALA A 98 1.10 -11.33 11.41
N PRO A 99 2.32 -10.79 11.46
CA PRO A 99 2.99 -10.52 12.74
C PRO A 99 2.30 -9.43 13.55
N ALA A 100 2.24 -9.60 14.86
CA ALA A 100 2.01 -8.50 15.79
C ALA A 100 3.33 -7.84 16.15
N ALA A 101 3.37 -6.51 16.14
CA ALA A 101 4.43 -5.72 16.73
C ALA A 101 3.86 -4.60 17.60
N PHE A 102 4.43 -4.37 18.77
CA PHE A 102 3.96 -3.34 19.70
C PHE A 102 5.08 -2.82 20.59
N VAL A 103 4.99 -1.54 20.97
CA VAL A 103 5.88 -0.93 21.95
C VAL A 103 5.23 -1.02 23.32
N MET A 104 5.97 -1.53 24.29
CA MET A 104 5.57 -1.49 25.69
C MET A 104 6.76 -0.99 26.51
N LYS A 105 6.55 0.16 27.18
CA LYS A 105 7.59 0.84 27.97
C LYS A 105 8.81 1.15 27.11
N ASP A 106 9.96 0.55 27.42
CA ASP A 106 11.25 0.86 26.80
C ASP A 106 11.69 -0.16 25.72
N ALA A 107 10.83 -1.11 25.35
CA ALA A 107 11.14 -2.17 24.39
C ALA A 107 10.07 -2.34 23.30
N LEU A 108 10.52 -2.83 22.14
CA LEU A 108 9.70 -3.30 21.04
C LEU A 108 9.48 -4.81 21.16
N TYR A 109 8.25 -5.27 20.99
CA TYR A 109 7.85 -6.68 21.07
C TYR A 109 7.33 -7.17 19.73
N VAL A 110 7.55 -8.46 19.41
CA VAL A 110 7.08 -9.13 18.19
C VAL A 110 6.56 -10.52 18.51
N TYR A 111 5.46 -10.89 17.85
CA TYR A 111 4.84 -12.22 17.95
C TYR A 111 4.26 -12.64 16.58
N GLY A 112 4.43 -13.89 16.20
CA GLY A 112 3.92 -14.45 14.94
C GLY A 112 2.63 -15.25 15.15
N SER A 113 1.83 -15.37 14.08
CA SER A 113 0.58 -16.16 14.12
C SER A 113 0.82 -17.63 14.41
N THR A 114 0.07 -18.20 15.36
CA THR A 114 0.02 -19.64 15.61
C THR A 114 -1.31 -20.04 16.26
N TRP A 115 -1.83 -21.22 15.90
CA TRP A 115 -2.97 -21.83 16.60
C TRP A 115 -2.55 -22.64 17.83
N LYS A 116 -1.25 -22.87 18.00
CA LYS A 116 -0.66 -23.62 19.11
C LYS A 116 0.07 -22.67 20.06
N SER A 117 0.40 -23.17 21.23
CA SER A 117 1.23 -22.45 22.21
C SER A 117 2.71 -22.78 22.00
N ASP A 118 3.26 -22.39 20.84
CA ASP A 118 4.62 -22.76 20.42
C ASP A 118 5.42 -21.65 19.74
N PHE A 119 4.83 -20.45 19.58
CA PHE A 119 5.55 -19.27 19.12
C PHE A 119 5.93 -18.39 20.33
N PRO A 120 7.20 -17.95 20.48
CA PRO A 120 7.60 -17.07 21.57
C PRO A 120 7.26 -15.61 21.28
N ILE A 121 7.03 -14.81 22.33
CA ILE A 121 7.10 -13.34 22.19
C ILE A 121 8.56 -12.93 22.35
N TYR A 122 9.08 -12.23 21.35
CA TYR A 122 10.41 -11.63 21.38
C TYR A 122 10.33 -10.17 21.75
N LYS A 123 11.38 -9.63 22.38
CA LYS A 123 11.53 -8.20 22.61
C LYS A 123 12.94 -7.71 22.31
N SER A 124 13.06 -6.43 21.99
CA SER A 124 14.32 -5.75 21.71
C SER A 124 14.30 -4.32 22.24
N THR A 125 15.43 -3.89 22.80
CA THR A 125 15.71 -2.48 23.10
C THR A 125 16.60 -1.82 22.04
N ASN A 126 17.10 -2.60 21.07
CA ASN A 126 17.90 -2.16 19.93
C ASN A 126 17.53 -2.90 18.63
N PRO A 127 16.30 -2.73 18.13
CA PRO A 127 15.83 -3.44 16.94
C PRO A 127 16.44 -2.93 15.62
N THR A 128 17.36 -1.96 15.62
CA THR A 128 18.07 -1.59 14.37
C THR A 128 19.06 -2.66 13.89
N VAL A 129 19.32 -3.65 14.75
CA VAL A 129 20.14 -4.83 14.47
C VAL A 129 19.42 -6.09 14.96
N ASN A 130 19.95 -7.26 14.61
CA ASN A 130 19.41 -8.53 15.12
C ASN A 130 19.79 -8.76 16.60
N ASP A 131 19.21 -7.97 17.49
CA ASP A 131 19.37 -8.04 18.94
C ASP A 131 18.00 -8.21 19.58
N TRP A 132 17.65 -9.45 19.92
CA TRP A 132 16.34 -9.79 20.47
C TRP A 132 16.48 -10.90 21.50
N GLU A 133 15.72 -10.77 22.58
CA GLU A 133 15.58 -11.80 23.61
C GLU A 133 14.14 -12.29 23.71
N ILE A 134 13.97 -13.47 24.27
CA ILE A 134 12.65 -14.05 24.50
C ILE A 134 12.05 -13.36 25.72
N ALA A 135 10.94 -12.64 25.52
CA ALA A 135 10.17 -12.04 26.61
C ALA A 135 9.33 -13.10 27.34
N VAL A 136 8.69 -13.98 26.56
CA VAL A 136 7.98 -15.15 27.06
C VAL A 136 8.11 -16.29 26.07
N ASP A 137 8.44 -17.46 26.59
CA ASP A 137 8.73 -18.66 25.79
C ASP A 137 7.47 -19.20 25.10
N THR A 138 6.36 -19.20 25.83
CA THR A 138 5.10 -19.77 25.40
C THR A 138 3.96 -18.88 25.88
N LEU A 139 3.17 -18.37 24.94
CA LEU A 139 1.89 -17.72 25.24
C LEU A 139 0.82 -18.80 25.42
N LYS A 140 0.08 -18.77 26.53
CA LYS A 140 -1.00 -19.73 26.83
C LYS A 140 -2.16 -19.71 25.83
N VAL A 141 -2.22 -18.69 24.97
CA VAL A 141 -3.24 -18.51 23.95
C VAL A 141 -2.58 -18.62 22.58
N GLY A 142 -3.04 -19.56 21.76
CA GLY A 142 -2.77 -19.53 20.32
C GLY A 142 -3.56 -18.38 19.70
N ALA A 143 -2.86 -17.48 19.02
CA ALA A 143 -3.42 -16.30 18.40
C ALA A 143 -2.99 -16.24 16.94
N TRP A 144 -3.97 -16.36 16.05
CA TRP A 144 -3.83 -16.20 14.61
C TRP A 144 -4.24 -14.78 14.22
N ASP A 145 -3.44 -14.13 13.38
CA ASP A 145 -3.49 -12.69 13.09
C ASP A 145 -3.57 -11.85 14.38
N PRO A 146 -2.58 -12.01 15.28
CA PRO A 146 -2.57 -11.31 16.56
C PRO A 146 -2.34 -9.81 16.39
N ALA A 147 -2.94 -9.02 17.27
CA ALA A 147 -2.51 -7.66 17.57
C ALA A 147 -2.49 -7.41 19.07
N PHE A 148 -1.50 -6.64 19.50
CA PHE A 148 -1.36 -6.22 20.89
C PHE A 148 -1.52 -4.71 20.99
N HIS A 149 -2.18 -4.27 22.05
CA HIS A 149 -2.30 -2.85 22.39
C HIS A 149 -1.89 -2.63 23.83
N TYR A 150 -0.81 -1.89 24.02
CA TYR A 150 -0.40 -1.41 25.33
C TYR A 150 -1.03 -0.03 25.56
N ASP A 151 -1.92 0.06 26.55
CA ASP A 151 -2.47 1.31 27.05
C ASP A 151 -1.55 1.82 28.17
N ASP A 152 -0.75 2.83 27.82
CA ASP A 152 0.24 3.44 28.69
C ASP A 152 -0.38 4.18 29.88
N ASP A 153 -1.49 4.90 29.67
CA ASP A 153 -2.23 5.57 30.74
C ASP A 153 -2.73 4.60 31.82
N LYS A 154 -3.05 3.36 31.41
CA LYS A 154 -3.59 2.32 32.31
C LYS A 154 -2.55 1.30 32.78
N ASP A 155 -1.33 1.30 32.22
CA ASP A 155 -0.32 0.22 32.35
C ASP A 155 -0.94 -1.17 32.10
N LYS A 156 -1.73 -1.29 31.01
CA LYS A 156 -2.44 -2.52 30.63
C LYS A 156 -2.10 -2.95 29.22
N LEU A 157 -2.03 -4.26 29.00
CA LEU A 157 -1.78 -4.86 27.68
C LEU A 157 -2.98 -5.70 27.28
N TYR A 158 -3.42 -5.57 26.03
CA TYR A 158 -4.52 -6.32 25.45
C TYR A 158 -4.05 -7.09 24.23
N LEU A 159 -4.61 -8.28 24.02
CA LEU A 159 -4.40 -9.12 22.84
C LEU A 159 -5.72 -9.29 22.11
N TYR A 160 -5.70 -9.13 20.79
CA TYR A 160 -6.80 -9.34 19.85
C TYR A 160 -6.37 -10.31 18.76
N TRP A 161 -7.25 -11.22 18.31
CA TRP A 161 -6.89 -12.22 17.31
C TRP A 161 -8.09 -12.87 16.64
N GLY A 162 -7.83 -13.52 15.51
CA GLY A 162 -8.78 -14.37 14.78
C GLY A 162 -8.68 -14.17 13.27
N SER A 163 -8.88 -15.25 12.52
CA SER A 163 -9.22 -15.21 11.10
C SER A 163 -10.31 -16.24 10.87
N SER A 164 -11.52 -15.81 10.51
CA SER A 164 -12.66 -16.72 10.39
C SER A 164 -13.79 -16.13 9.55
N ASN A 165 -14.54 -17.02 8.92
CA ASN A 165 -15.83 -16.72 8.30
C ASN A 165 -17.03 -17.22 9.12
N VAL A 166 -16.80 -17.59 10.39
CA VAL A 166 -17.81 -18.08 11.33
C VAL A 166 -17.71 -17.38 12.68
N TRP A 167 -16.49 -17.26 13.21
CA TRP A 167 -16.24 -16.76 14.55
C TRP A 167 -15.86 -15.27 14.53
N PRO A 168 -16.20 -14.52 15.58
CA PRO A 168 -15.74 -13.13 15.72
C PRO A 168 -14.23 -13.09 15.95
N LEU A 169 -13.65 -11.89 15.79
CA LEU A 169 -12.38 -11.58 16.45
C LEU A 169 -12.56 -11.72 17.96
N LEU A 170 -11.52 -12.19 18.64
CA LEU A 170 -11.49 -12.40 20.08
C LEU A 170 -10.52 -11.40 20.73
N GLY A 171 -10.73 -11.14 22.01
CA GLY A 171 -9.85 -10.27 22.80
C GLY A 171 -9.70 -10.72 24.25
N THR A 172 -8.57 -10.40 24.87
CA THR A 172 -8.29 -10.66 26.29
C THR A 172 -7.27 -9.66 26.85
N GLU A 173 -7.25 -9.47 28.17
CA GLU A 173 -6.18 -8.73 28.87
C GLU A 173 -4.98 -9.66 29.12
N ILE A 174 -3.77 -9.13 28.89
CA ILE A 174 -2.49 -9.78 29.15
C ILE A 174 -1.85 -9.12 30.37
N ASN A 175 -1.44 -9.93 31.33
CA ASN A 175 -0.72 -9.46 32.51
C ASN A 175 0.68 -8.96 32.09
N THR A 176 0.96 -7.66 32.29
CA THR A 176 2.21 -7.01 31.85
C THR A 176 3.48 -7.51 32.55
N LYS A 177 3.34 -8.24 33.67
CA LYS A 177 4.47 -8.85 34.40
C LYS A 177 4.77 -10.27 33.94
N THR A 178 3.72 -11.07 33.73
CA THR A 178 3.87 -12.49 33.35
C THR A 178 3.84 -12.70 31.84
N MET A 179 3.36 -11.71 31.07
CA MET A 179 3.06 -11.80 29.64
C MET A 179 2.12 -12.95 29.29
N GLN A 180 1.17 -13.24 30.20
CA GLN A 180 0.18 -14.31 30.03
C GLN A 180 -1.25 -13.77 30.02
N SER A 181 -2.11 -14.45 29.27
CA SER A 181 -3.55 -14.26 29.40
C SER A 181 -4.02 -14.92 30.70
N GLU A 182 -4.52 -14.10 31.62
CA GLU A 182 -5.12 -14.52 32.89
C GLU A 182 -6.59 -14.09 33.00
N GLY A 183 -7.05 -13.25 32.05
CA GLY A 183 -8.42 -12.78 31.94
C GLY A 183 -9.33 -13.70 31.11
N TYR A 184 -10.60 -13.29 31.02
CA TYR A 184 -11.57 -13.96 30.15
C TYR A 184 -11.39 -13.51 28.70
N THR A 185 -11.44 -14.47 27.78
CA THR A 185 -11.57 -14.20 26.35
C THR A 185 -12.98 -13.73 26.03
N VAL A 186 -13.10 -12.63 25.29
CA VAL A 186 -14.38 -12.04 24.89
C VAL A 186 -14.47 -11.89 23.37
N PRO A 187 -15.66 -12.04 22.77
CA PRO A 187 -15.86 -11.70 21.37
C PRO A 187 -15.82 -10.18 21.18
N ILE A 188 -15.15 -9.72 20.13
CA ILE A 188 -14.92 -8.30 19.85
C ILE A 188 -15.83 -7.83 18.71
N VAL A 189 -15.62 -8.32 17.49
CA VAL A 189 -16.37 -7.91 16.29
C VAL A 189 -16.57 -9.08 15.34
N ARG A 190 -17.62 -9.00 14.51
CA ARG A 190 -17.90 -9.93 13.39
C ARG A 190 -18.43 -9.14 12.20
N LEU A 191 -18.49 -9.78 11.04
CA LEU A 191 -19.07 -9.19 9.83
C LEU A 191 -20.60 -9.32 9.80
N PHE A 192 -21.22 -8.40 9.08
CA PHE A 192 -22.64 -8.37 8.75
C PHE A 192 -22.81 -8.08 7.26
N PRO A 193 -22.36 -8.98 6.36
CA PRO A 193 -22.38 -8.77 4.91
C PRO A 193 -23.79 -8.53 4.33
N GLU A 194 -24.85 -8.95 5.04
CA GLU A 194 -26.24 -8.63 4.77
C GLU A 194 -26.56 -7.12 4.81
N ASP A 195 -25.82 -6.38 5.63
CA ASP A 195 -25.96 -4.94 5.84
C ASP A 195 -24.81 -4.16 5.19
N HIS A 196 -23.58 -4.65 5.29
CA HIS A 196 -22.37 -3.98 4.82
C HIS A 196 -21.90 -4.54 3.49
N GLY A 197 -22.06 -3.75 2.42
CA GLY A 197 -21.77 -4.20 1.05
C GLY A 197 -20.33 -4.60 0.83
N TRP A 198 -19.39 -3.87 1.44
CA TRP A 198 -17.95 -4.10 1.28
C TRP A 198 -17.44 -5.32 2.05
N GLU A 199 -18.19 -5.80 3.04
CA GLU A 199 -17.87 -7.03 3.79
C GLU A 199 -18.27 -8.30 3.02
N ARG A 200 -18.78 -8.20 1.79
CA ARG A 200 -19.20 -9.37 1.00
C ARG A 200 -18.02 -10.01 0.28
N PHE A 201 -17.94 -11.34 0.30
CA PHE A 201 -16.83 -12.08 -0.32
C PHE A 201 -16.91 -12.07 -1.85
N GLY A 202 -15.77 -11.90 -2.54
CA GLY A 202 -15.64 -11.95 -4.00
C GLY A 202 -15.02 -10.70 -4.61
N GLU A 203 -14.51 -10.80 -5.84
CA GLU A 203 -13.89 -9.67 -6.56
C GLU A 203 -14.80 -8.44 -6.69
N TYR A 204 -16.12 -8.67 -6.74
CA TYR A 204 -17.12 -7.62 -6.86
C TYR A 204 -17.95 -7.44 -5.58
N ASN A 205 -17.49 -7.95 -4.44
CA ASN A 205 -18.22 -7.96 -3.18
C ASN A 205 -19.67 -8.46 -3.34
N ASP A 206 -19.85 -9.65 -3.91
CA ASP A 206 -21.13 -10.18 -4.38
C ASP A 206 -21.55 -11.52 -3.72
N ASN A 207 -20.78 -11.98 -2.72
CA ASN A 207 -21.04 -13.22 -1.95
C ASN A 207 -21.20 -14.45 -2.85
N VAL A 208 -20.22 -14.68 -3.72
CA VAL A 208 -20.27 -15.70 -4.77
C VAL A 208 -20.49 -17.14 -4.26
N PHE A 209 -19.63 -17.64 -3.38
CA PHE A 209 -19.66 -19.06 -2.96
C PHE A 209 -19.20 -19.31 -1.51
N LEU A 210 -18.64 -18.31 -0.84
CA LEU A 210 -18.09 -18.42 0.52
C LEU A 210 -18.58 -17.25 1.36
N GLN A 211 -18.77 -17.49 2.66
CA GLN A 211 -18.97 -16.40 3.62
C GLN A 211 -17.66 -15.61 3.78
N PRO A 212 -17.74 -14.29 4.01
CA PRO A 212 -16.56 -13.45 4.12
C PRO A 212 -15.74 -13.75 5.37
N PHE A 213 -14.43 -13.54 5.28
CA PHE A 213 -13.52 -13.67 6.41
C PHE A 213 -13.32 -12.31 7.08
N ILE A 214 -13.38 -12.31 8.41
CA ILE A 214 -12.82 -11.26 9.24
C ILE A 214 -11.46 -11.71 9.76
N GLU A 215 -10.47 -10.83 9.68
CA GLU A 215 -9.12 -11.09 10.16
C GLU A 215 -8.35 -9.79 10.46
N GLY A 216 -7.02 -9.88 10.66
CA GLY A 216 -6.15 -8.70 10.72
C GLY A 216 -6.53 -7.67 11.77
N ALA A 217 -6.71 -8.11 13.03
CA ALA A 217 -7.05 -7.20 14.12
C ALA A 217 -5.97 -6.12 14.28
N TRP A 218 -6.36 -4.87 14.55
CA TRP A 218 -5.43 -3.82 14.99
C TRP A 218 -6.14 -2.82 15.90
N MET A 219 -5.44 -2.21 16.85
CA MET A 219 -6.06 -1.31 17.82
C MET A 219 -5.31 0.02 17.88
N THR A 220 -6.03 1.11 17.66
CA THR A 220 -5.53 2.49 17.84
C THR A 220 -6.33 3.19 18.93
N LYS A 221 -5.64 3.84 19.87
CA LYS A 221 -6.29 4.67 20.90
C LYS A 221 -6.17 6.13 20.48
N HIS A 222 -7.29 6.85 20.51
CA HIS A 222 -7.36 8.29 20.19
C HIS A 222 -8.48 8.93 21.00
N ASN A 223 -8.25 10.09 21.61
CA ASN A 223 -9.24 10.83 22.41
C ASN A 223 -10.02 9.96 23.43
N ASN A 224 -9.31 9.09 24.17
CA ASN A 224 -9.87 8.13 25.14
C ASN A 224 -10.88 7.12 24.54
N LYS A 225 -10.83 6.91 23.24
CA LYS A 225 -11.57 5.88 22.52
C LYS A 225 -10.61 4.86 21.90
N TYR A 226 -11.10 3.65 21.73
CA TYR A 226 -10.41 2.50 21.16
C TYR A 226 -11.03 2.19 19.79
N TYR A 227 -10.22 2.23 18.76
CA TYR A 227 -10.59 2.01 17.36
C TYR A 227 -10.08 0.64 16.95
N MET A 228 -10.96 -0.36 17.06
CA MET A 228 -10.71 -1.73 16.62
C MET A 228 -10.82 -1.80 15.10
N GLN A 229 -9.68 -1.94 14.45
CA GLN A 229 -9.53 -2.17 13.01
C GLN A 229 -9.55 -3.66 12.71
N TYR A 230 -10.09 -4.02 11.55
CA TYR A 230 -10.14 -5.40 11.06
C TYR A 230 -10.12 -5.43 9.54
N GLY A 231 -9.48 -6.46 8.98
CA GLY A 231 -9.48 -6.78 7.56
C GLY A 231 -10.70 -7.60 7.15
N ALA A 232 -11.29 -7.24 6.01
CA ALA A 232 -12.36 -7.98 5.35
C ALA A 232 -12.43 -7.63 3.84
N PRO A 233 -13.06 -8.47 2.99
CA PRO A 233 -13.59 -9.80 3.30
C PRO A 233 -12.71 -10.97 2.81
N ALA A 234 -11.62 -10.68 2.08
CA ALA A 234 -10.79 -11.67 1.38
C ALA A 234 -9.49 -11.05 0.86
N THR A 235 -8.34 -11.53 1.34
CA THR A 235 -7.02 -11.04 0.88
C THR A 235 -6.72 -11.34 -0.59
N GLU A 236 -7.51 -12.21 -1.23
CA GLU A 236 -7.36 -12.65 -2.61
C GLU A 236 -8.07 -11.77 -3.64
N PHE A 237 -8.68 -10.63 -3.25
CA PHE A 237 -9.46 -9.78 -4.17
C PHE A 237 -9.11 -8.30 -4.05
N SER A 238 -9.43 -7.54 -5.11
CA SER A 238 -9.14 -6.11 -5.18
C SER A 238 -9.97 -5.25 -4.21
N GLY A 239 -11.07 -5.82 -3.70
CA GLY A 239 -11.94 -5.22 -2.69
C GLY A 239 -11.44 -5.32 -1.26
N TYR A 240 -10.26 -5.90 -1.00
CA TYR A 240 -9.77 -6.08 0.36
C TYR A 240 -9.54 -4.73 1.07
N ALA A 241 -10.11 -4.59 2.26
CA ALA A 241 -10.30 -3.32 2.96
C ALA A 241 -10.18 -3.51 4.47
N ASP A 242 -10.03 -2.40 5.19
CA ASP A 242 -10.17 -2.40 6.64
C ASP A 242 -11.39 -1.58 7.09
N GLY A 243 -12.10 -2.10 8.09
CA GLY A 243 -13.19 -1.43 8.80
C GLY A 243 -12.82 -1.08 10.24
N VAL A 244 -13.66 -0.29 10.90
CA VAL A 244 -13.47 0.15 12.29
C VAL A 244 -14.72 -0.03 13.12
N TYR A 245 -14.56 -0.56 14.33
CA TYR A 245 -15.49 -0.36 15.43
C TYR A 245 -14.86 0.50 16.52
N VAL A 246 -15.67 1.33 17.17
CA VAL A 246 -15.20 2.31 18.18
C VAL A 246 -15.82 1.99 19.53
N SER A 247 -15.02 2.06 20.60
CA SER A 247 -15.50 1.95 21.97
C SER A 247 -14.77 2.90 22.93
N LYS A 248 -15.33 3.12 24.13
CA LYS A 248 -14.64 3.73 25.28
C LYS A 248 -13.95 2.71 26.18
N ASP A 249 -14.16 1.42 25.92
CA ASP A 249 -13.55 0.30 26.63
C ASP A 249 -12.77 -0.58 25.64
N PRO A 250 -11.57 -1.07 26.01
CA PRO A 250 -10.71 -1.83 25.07
C PRO A 250 -11.24 -3.22 24.73
N LEU A 251 -12.24 -3.76 25.46
CA LEU A 251 -12.74 -5.12 25.29
C LEU A 251 -14.26 -5.20 25.08
N HIS A 252 -15.01 -4.12 25.31
CA HIS A 252 -16.47 -4.14 25.31
C HIS A 252 -17.08 -2.92 24.62
N GLY A 253 -18.35 -3.00 24.24
CA GLY A 253 -19.14 -1.82 23.81
C GLY A 253 -18.72 -1.23 22.47
N PHE A 254 -18.19 -2.05 21.57
CA PHE A 254 -17.80 -1.66 20.22
C PHE A 254 -19.02 -1.35 19.35
N GLU A 255 -19.02 -0.16 18.73
CA GLU A 255 -20.04 0.31 17.80
C GLU A 255 -19.44 0.50 16.40
N TYR A 256 -20.20 0.16 15.36
CA TYR A 256 -19.74 0.29 13.98
C TYR A 256 -19.47 1.76 13.64
N GLN A 257 -18.27 2.08 13.15
CA GLN A 257 -17.95 3.44 12.75
C GLN A 257 -18.81 3.88 11.55
N GLN A 258 -19.25 5.13 11.56
CA GLN A 258 -20.04 5.68 10.46
C GLN A 258 -19.29 5.64 9.12
N HIS A 259 -17.99 5.93 9.05
CA HIS A 259 -17.23 5.94 7.79
C HIS A 259 -16.48 4.61 7.55
N ASN A 260 -17.22 3.52 7.39
CA ASN A 260 -16.65 2.25 6.92
C ASN A 260 -16.97 1.98 5.43
N PRO A 261 -16.09 1.25 4.71
CA PRO A 261 -14.74 0.85 5.14
C PRO A 261 -13.84 2.08 5.33
N PHE A 262 -12.99 2.06 6.37
CA PHE A 262 -12.14 3.21 6.67
C PHE A 262 -10.95 3.29 5.70
N SER A 263 -10.41 2.14 5.30
CA SER A 263 -9.33 1.99 4.34
C SER A 263 -9.80 1.12 3.19
N TYR A 264 -9.88 1.71 1.99
CA TYR A 264 -10.42 1.03 0.81
C TYR A 264 -9.85 1.61 -0.49
N LYS A 265 -9.26 0.76 -1.34
CA LYS A 265 -8.71 1.13 -2.65
C LYS A 265 -9.12 0.11 -3.74
N PRO A 266 -10.36 0.17 -4.25
CA PRO A 266 -10.87 -0.79 -5.23
C PRO A 266 -10.47 -0.47 -6.69
N GLY A 267 -9.66 0.57 -6.90
CA GLY A 267 -9.33 1.07 -8.23
C GLY A 267 -7.95 1.71 -8.31
N GLY A 268 -7.49 1.93 -9.55
CA GLY A 268 -6.12 2.32 -9.86
C GLY A 268 -5.21 1.12 -10.14
N PHE A 269 -3.91 1.39 -10.17
CA PHE A 269 -2.81 0.46 -10.43
C PHE A 269 -2.57 -0.49 -9.26
N ALA A 270 -2.53 0.02 -8.03
CA ALA A 270 -2.19 -0.77 -6.83
C ALA A 270 -3.41 -0.89 -5.89
N ARG A 271 -4.28 -1.88 -6.16
CA ARG A 271 -5.56 -2.06 -5.47
C ARG A 271 -5.43 -2.88 -4.17
N GLY A 272 -6.45 -2.79 -3.33
CA GLY A 272 -6.44 -3.33 -1.97
C GLY A 272 -5.88 -2.32 -0.97
N ALA A 273 -6.42 -2.36 0.25
CA ALA A 273 -5.94 -1.61 1.40
C ALA A 273 -6.52 -2.23 2.69
N GLY A 274 -6.46 -3.57 2.78
CA GLY A 274 -6.95 -4.36 3.92
C GLY A 274 -5.86 -5.18 4.60
N HIS A 275 -6.14 -5.64 5.81
CA HIS A 275 -5.21 -6.26 6.75
C HIS A 275 -3.98 -5.38 6.96
N GLY A 276 -4.19 -4.25 7.63
CA GLY A 276 -3.18 -3.25 7.89
C GLY A 276 -3.06 -2.81 9.35
N ALA A 277 -2.17 -1.85 9.58
CA ALA A 277 -1.93 -1.23 10.87
C ALA A 277 -1.82 0.28 10.74
N THR A 278 -2.51 1.01 11.61
CA THR A 278 -2.38 2.46 11.72
C THR A 278 -1.31 2.83 12.75
N PHE A 279 -0.39 3.72 12.36
CA PHE A 279 0.74 4.17 13.18
C PHE A 279 0.93 5.68 13.10
N GLN A 280 1.64 6.25 14.07
CA GLN A 280 2.04 7.66 14.05
C GLN A 280 3.46 7.84 13.54
N ASP A 281 3.66 8.87 12.73
CA ASP A 281 4.99 9.30 12.30
C ASP A 281 5.75 10.08 13.38
N ASN A 282 7.01 10.44 13.07
CA ASN A 282 7.85 11.25 13.95
C ASN A 282 7.35 12.70 14.14
N PHE A 283 6.22 13.05 13.52
CA PHE A 283 5.55 14.35 13.56
C PHE A 283 4.10 14.22 14.05
N GLU A 284 3.76 13.10 14.69
CA GLU A 284 2.46 12.79 15.29
C GLU A 284 1.30 12.62 14.28
N ASN A 285 1.56 12.64 12.97
CA ASN A 285 0.54 12.38 11.96
C ASN A 285 0.28 10.88 11.82
N TYR A 286 -0.97 10.51 11.52
CA TYR A 286 -1.35 9.13 11.33
C TYR A 286 -1.14 8.67 9.88
N TRP A 287 -0.67 7.44 9.76
CA TRP A 287 -0.49 6.73 8.50
C TRP A 287 -1.06 5.33 8.66
N HIS A 288 -1.49 4.75 7.55
CA HIS A 288 -2.00 3.38 7.52
C HIS A 288 -1.18 2.56 6.53
N VAL A 289 -0.53 1.51 7.01
CA VAL A 289 0.15 0.51 6.17
C VAL A 289 -0.81 -0.66 5.96
N SER A 290 -0.91 -1.18 4.73
CA SER A 290 -1.85 -2.26 4.44
C SER A 290 -1.44 -3.09 3.22
N THR A 291 -2.20 -4.15 2.95
CA THR A 291 -1.91 -5.12 1.88
C THR A 291 -2.47 -4.66 0.54
N ILE A 292 -1.62 -4.73 -0.49
CA ILE A 292 -1.97 -4.56 -1.91
C ILE A 292 -2.10 -5.93 -2.57
N PHE A 293 -3.16 -6.08 -3.34
CA PHE A 293 -3.50 -7.28 -4.10
C PHE A 293 -2.85 -7.27 -5.49
N ILE A 294 -2.31 -8.43 -5.90
CA ILE A 294 -1.86 -8.68 -7.29
C ILE A 294 -2.50 -9.99 -7.79
N SER A 295 -2.24 -11.10 -7.09
CA SER A 295 -2.81 -12.42 -7.32
C SER A 295 -2.87 -12.90 -8.77
N THR A 296 -1.74 -12.84 -9.47
CA THR A 296 -1.62 -13.30 -10.86
C THR A 296 -1.20 -14.76 -10.94
N LYS A 297 -0.16 -15.13 -10.20
CA LYS A 297 0.39 -16.50 -10.18
C LYS A 297 -0.20 -17.34 -9.07
N ASN A 298 -0.60 -16.70 -7.99
CA ASN A 298 -1.25 -17.34 -6.85
C ASN A 298 -2.13 -16.33 -6.14
N ASN A 299 -3.22 -16.78 -5.53
CA ASN A 299 -4.16 -15.91 -4.84
C ASN A 299 -3.56 -15.07 -3.71
N PHE A 300 -2.39 -15.43 -3.16
CA PHE A 300 -1.68 -14.69 -2.11
C PHE A 300 -0.46 -13.88 -2.60
N GLU A 301 -0.32 -13.66 -3.91
CA GLU A 301 0.68 -12.73 -4.46
C GLU A 301 0.30 -11.28 -4.12
N ARG A 302 1.05 -10.67 -3.21
CA ARG A 302 0.69 -9.42 -2.54
C ARG A 302 1.90 -8.49 -2.33
N ARG A 303 1.63 -7.20 -2.13
CA ARG A 303 2.62 -6.14 -1.83
C ARG A 303 2.14 -5.27 -0.68
N LEU A 304 2.95 -4.29 -0.28
CA LEU A 304 2.63 -3.36 0.80
C LEU A 304 2.39 -1.95 0.26
N GLY A 305 1.38 -1.28 0.81
CA GLY A 305 1.11 0.13 0.58
C GLY A 305 1.07 0.93 1.88
N ILE A 306 1.39 2.21 1.81
CA ILE A 306 1.26 3.15 2.92
C ILE A 306 0.42 4.34 2.45
N TRP A 307 -0.60 4.71 3.22
CA TRP A 307 -1.54 5.80 2.90
C TRP A 307 -1.64 6.80 4.06
N PRO A 308 -1.90 8.09 3.76
CA PRO A 308 -2.24 9.09 4.78
C PRO A 308 -3.52 8.71 5.51
N ALA A 309 -3.53 8.80 6.83
CA ALA A 309 -4.69 8.52 7.67
C ALA A 309 -4.88 9.59 8.75
N GLY A 310 -5.98 9.54 9.49
CA GLY A 310 -6.21 10.48 10.58
C GLY A 310 -7.58 10.36 11.22
N PHE A 311 -7.86 11.35 12.06
CA PHE A 311 -9.15 11.53 12.73
C PHE A 311 -9.67 12.92 12.37
N ASP A 312 -10.97 13.02 12.07
CA ASP A 312 -11.63 14.30 11.87
C ASP A 312 -12.08 14.94 13.20
N ALA A 313 -12.70 16.12 13.14
CA ALA A 313 -13.15 16.85 14.33
C ALA A 313 -14.28 16.15 15.11
N ASP A 314 -14.96 15.16 14.51
CA ASP A 314 -15.98 14.35 15.16
C ASP A 314 -15.44 12.98 15.59
N ASP A 315 -14.11 12.83 15.64
CA ASP A 315 -13.38 11.62 15.99
C ASP A 315 -13.61 10.45 15.02
N VAL A 316 -13.98 10.71 13.76
CA VAL A 316 -14.11 9.67 12.72
C VAL A 316 -12.72 9.37 12.16
N MET A 317 -12.32 8.09 12.23
CA MET A 317 -11.09 7.62 11.64
C MET A 317 -11.23 7.51 10.12
N TYR A 318 -10.26 8.02 9.37
CA TYR A 318 -10.24 7.99 7.90
C TYR A 318 -8.88 7.56 7.35
N CYS A 319 -8.88 7.01 6.14
CA CYS A 319 -7.69 6.77 5.32
C CYS A 319 -7.91 7.37 3.93
N ASN A 320 -6.97 8.16 3.43
CA ASN A 320 -7.05 8.77 2.12
C ASN A 320 -6.33 7.91 1.07
N THR A 321 -7.11 7.23 0.24
CA THR A 321 -6.60 6.36 -0.83
C THR A 321 -6.64 7.00 -2.22
N ALA A 322 -7.13 8.25 -2.31
CA ALA A 322 -7.26 8.97 -3.57
C ALA A 322 -5.87 9.28 -4.14
N TYR A 323 -5.65 8.91 -5.40
CA TYR A 323 -4.30 8.97 -6.01
C TYR A 323 -3.23 8.24 -5.17
N GLY A 324 -3.62 7.27 -4.34
CA GLY A 324 -2.72 6.58 -3.40
C GLY A 324 -1.66 5.69 -4.05
N ASP A 325 -1.64 5.60 -5.37
CA ASP A 325 -0.66 4.96 -6.23
C ASP A 325 -0.02 5.97 -7.21
N TYR A 326 -0.06 7.26 -6.86
CA TYR A 326 0.66 8.34 -7.52
C TYR A 326 1.67 8.97 -6.53
N PRO A 327 2.62 9.80 -7.01
CA PRO A 327 3.60 10.46 -6.15
C PRO A 327 2.98 11.21 -4.97
N THR A 328 3.32 10.75 -3.77
CA THR A 328 2.77 11.19 -2.48
C THR A 328 3.90 11.72 -1.61
N LEU A 329 3.68 12.82 -0.88
CA LEU A 329 4.70 13.40 0.00
C LEU A 329 5.06 12.46 1.16
N LEU A 330 6.35 12.41 1.50
CA LEU A 330 6.86 11.71 2.69
C LEU A 330 6.56 12.52 3.98
N PRO A 331 6.58 11.88 5.17
CA PRO A 331 6.27 12.51 6.46
C PRO A 331 6.95 13.86 6.69
N GLU A 332 8.25 13.95 6.40
CA GLU A 332 9.03 15.17 6.59
C GLU A 332 8.54 16.35 5.75
N PHE A 333 7.92 16.10 4.60
CA PHE A 333 7.40 17.13 3.69
C PHE A 333 5.89 17.32 3.83
N ALA A 334 5.23 16.55 4.71
CA ALA A 334 3.79 16.54 4.92
C ALA A 334 3.34 17.19 6.25
N LYS A 335 4.26 17.59 7.14
CA LYS A 335 3.98 18.02 8.53
C LYS A 335 2.86 19.05 8.72
N GLU A 336 2.67 19.94 7.75
CA GLU A 336 1.68 21.03 7.82
C GLU A 336 0.54 20.84 6.80
N LYS A 337 0.42 19.65 6.22
CA LYS A 337 -0.58 19.33 5.22
C LYS A 337 -1.83 18.76 5.87
N ASP A 338 -2.95 19.01 5.22
CA ASP A 338 -4.25 18.47 5.58
C ASP A 338 -4.37 17.04 5.00
N PHE A 339 -4.13 16.03 5.83
CA PHE A 339 -4.14 14.61 5.42
C PHE A 339 -5.51 14.15 4.91
N SER A 340 -6.60 14.81 5.33
CA SER A 340 -7.95 14.52 4.83
C SER A 340 -8.10 14.83 3.35
N LYS A 341 -7.32 15.78 2.83
CA LYS A 341 -7.25 16.12 1.40
C LYS A 341 -6.23 15.29 0.62
N GLY A 342 -5.51 14.40 1.30
CA GLY A 342 -4.46 13.57 0.73
C GLY A 342 -3.15 14.34 0.54
N LEU A 343 -2.11 13.59 0.19
CA LEU A 343 -0.74 14.11 0.04
C LEU A 343 -0.21 13.97 -1.40
N PHE A 344 -1.12 13.79 -2.36
CA PHE A 344 -0.82 13.72 -3.77
C PHE A 344 -0.19 15.04 -4.25
N THR A 345 0.91 14.93 -4.98
CA THR A 345 1.70 16.08 -5.46
C THR A 345 1.09 16.84 -6.64
N GLY A 346 0.10 16.27 -7.33
CA GLY A 346 -0.39 16.78 -8.60
C GLY A 346 0.42 16.32 -9.82
N TRP A 347 1.45 15.48 -9.64
CA TRP A 347 2.21 14.89 -10.75
C TRP A 347 1.44 13.75 -11.39
N MET A 348 0.99 13.97 -12.62
CA MET A 348 0.12 13.05 -13.35
C MET A 348 0.93 12.00 -14.10
N LEU A 349 0.30 10.85 -14.36
CA LEU A 349 0.86 9.80 -15.21
C LEU A 349 0.87 10.27 -16.67
N LEU A 350 2.04 10.26 -17.29
CA LEU A 350 2.25 10.82 -18.63
C LEU A 350 2.08 9.79 -19.74
N ASN A 351 2.16 8.50 -19.42
CA ASN A 351 2.29 7.44 -20.40
C ASN A 351 1.17 6.39 -20.41
N TYR A 352 0.02 6.67 -19.79
CA TYR A 352 -1.15 5.79 -19.87
C TYR A 352 -1.56 5.51 -21.33
N GLN A 353 -1.64 4.23 -21.69
CA GLN A 353 -1.94 3.70 -23.04
C GLN A 353 -1.15 4.35 -24.19
N LYS A 354 0.05 4.86 -23.91
CA LYS A 354 0.90 5.46 -24.94
C LYS A 354 1.67 4.41 -25.75
N PRO A 355 2.13 4.74 -26.97
CA PRO A 355 2.93 3.81 -27.77
C PRO A 355 4.21 3.38 -27.07
N VAL A 356 4.56 2.10 -27.23
CA VAL A 356 5.78 1.52 -26.67
C VAL A 356 6.55 0.72 -27.72
N GLN A 357 7.86 0.58 -27.49
CA GLN A 357 8.76 -0.29 -28.25
C GLN A 357 9.61 -1.08 -27.27
N VAL A 358 10.02 -2.29 -27.66
CA VAL A 358 10.81 -3.18 -26.82
C VAL A 358 11.88 -3.88 -27.63
N SER A 359 12.94 -4.33 -26.95
CA SER A 359 13.98 -5.17 -27.53
C SER A 359 13.46 -6.52 -28.02
N SER A 360 12.60 -7.16 -27.25
CA SER A 360 12.05 -8.48 -27.53
C SER A 360 10.77 -8.73 -26.72
N THR A 361 10.00 -9.75 -27.10
CA THR A 361 8.80 -10.18 -26.37
C THR A 361 8.79 -11.69 -26.20
N LEU A 362 8.51 -12.15 -24.99
CA LEU A 362 8.21 -13.54 -24.66
C LEU A 362 6.72 -13.81 -24.93
N GLY A 363 6.40 -14.50 -26.03
CA GLY A 363 5.04 -15.00 -26.27
C GLY A 363 3.94 -13.93 -26.14
N GLY A 364 2.94 -14.20 -25.30
CA GLY A 364 1.76 -13.36 -25.08
C GLY A 364 1.92 -12.23 -24.06
N TYR A 365 3.12 -12.02 -23.50
CA TYR A 365 3.39 -10.92 -22.57
C TYR A 365 3.59 -9.61 -23.35
N HIS A 366 2.50 -9.02 -23.84
CA HIS A 366 2.54 -7.90 -24.78
C HIS A 366 3.13 -6.61 -24.19
N PRO A 367 3.89 -5.81 -24.97
CA PRO A 367 4.53 -4.59 -24.49
C PRO A 367 3.58 -3.55 -23.87
N ASN A 368 2.36 -3.42 -24.39
CA ASN A 368 1.40 -2.41 -23.92
C ASN A 368 0.89 -2.68 -22.50
N PHE A 369 1.07 -3.88 -21.96
CA PHE A 369 0.75 -4.18 -20.55
C PHE A 369 1.59 -3.36 -19.57
N VAL A 370 2.72 -2.79 -19.98
CA VAL A 370 3.56 -1.93 -19.10
C VAL A 370 2.90 -0.57 -18.82
N VAL A 371 1.89 -0.18 -19.60
CA VAL A 371 1.30 1.17 -19.61
C VAL A 371 -0.24 1.15 -19.59
N ASP A 372 -0.85 0.05 -19.19
CA ASP A 372 -2.31 -0.10 -19.10
C ASP A 372 -2.90 0.20 -17.71
N GLU A 373 -2.03 0.55 -16.75
CA GLU A 373 -2.35 0.80 -15.34
C GLU A 373 -3.04 -0.38 -14.63
N ASP A 374 -2.67 -1.61 -14.99
CA ASP A 374 -3.02 -2.83 -14.26
C ASP A 374 -1.76 -3.58 -13.80
N ILE A 375 -1.47 -3.58 -12.49
CA ILE A 375 -0.29 -4.28 -11.95
C ILE A 375 -0.30 -5.80 -12.21
N LYS A 376 -1.46 -6.36 -12.58
CA LYS A 376 -1.65 -7.79 -12.84
C LYS A 376 -1.21 -8.22 -14.23
N THR A 377 -1.18 -7.29 -15.18
CA THR A 377 -0.66 -7.55 -16.52
C THR A 377 0.80 -7.13 -16.57
N TYR A 378 1.59 -7.80 -17.41
CA TYR A 378 3.00 -7.43 -17.56
C TYR A 378 3.55 -7.84 -18.92
N TRP A 379 4.52 -7.06 -19.40
CA TRP A 379 5.38 -7.45 -20.50
C TRP A 379 6.59 -8.21 -19.97
N SER A 380 7.10 -9.16 -20.77
CA SER A 380 8.40 -9.80 -20.54
C SER A 380 9.20 -9.81 -21.82
N ALA A 381 10.47 -9.40 -21.72
CA ALA A 381 11.47 -9.70 -22.73
C ALA A 381 11.70 -11.22 -22.85
N LYS A 382 12.34 -11.68 -23.94
CA LYS A 382 12.72 -13.08 -24.11
C LYS A 382 13.78 -13.52 -23.09
N THR A 383 14.63 -12.59 -22.64
CA THR A 383 15.70 -12.84 -21.69
C THR A 383 15.74 -11.81 -20.56
N GLY A 384 16.54 -12.08 -19.51
CA GLY A 384 16.92 -11.08 -18.50
C GLY A 384 18.33 -10.53 -18.71
N THR A 385 18.91 -10.76 -19.90
CA THR A 385 20.30 -10.42 -20.18
C THR A 385 20.48 -8.91 -20.38
N LYS A 386 21.71 -8.45 -20.15
CA LYS A 386 22.09 -7.05 -20.39
C LYS A 386 21.78 -6.65 -21.84
N GLY A 387 21.12 -5.50 -22.00
CA GLY A 387 20.80 -4.90 -23.30
C GLY A 387 19.35 -5.10 -23.74
N GLU A 388 18.54 -5.91 -23.04
CA GLU A 388 17.08 -5.84 -23.19
C GLU A 388 16.59 -4.43 -22.78
N TRP A 389 15.59 -3.89 -23.45
CA TRP A 389 15.13 -2.52 -23.22
C TRP A 389 13.63 -2.36 -23.48
N PHE A 390 13.05 -1.37 -22.79
CA PHE A 390 11.69 -0.90 -22.96
C PHE A 390 11.70 0.61 -23.26
N GLN A 391 10.86 1.07 -24.17
CA GLN A 391 10.74 2.48 -24.55
C GLN A 391 9.29 2.89 -24.63
N THR A 392 8.97 4.10 -24.17
CA THR A 392 7.65 4.73 -24.31
C THR A 392 7.77 6.08 -25.02
N ASP A 393 6.80 6.39 -25.88
CA ASP A 393 6.59 7.71 -26.49
C ASP A 393 5.44 8.41 -25.75
N LEU A 394 5.73 9.49 -25.01
CA LEU A 394 4.72 10.27 -24.28
C LEU A 394 3.73 10.98 -25.22
N GLY A 395 3.99 11.01 -26.53
CA GLY A 395 3.21 11.68 -27.57
C GLY A 395 3.63 13.13 -27.78
N GLN A 396 4.14 13.78 -26.73
CA GLN A 396 4.68 15.14 -26.76
C GLN A 396 5.83 15.28 -25.76
N VAL A 397 6.66 16.32 -25.93
CA VAL A 397 7.61 16.72 -24.89
C VAL A 397 6.80 17.09 -23.64
N SER A 398 7.17 16.52 -22.49
CA SER A 398 6.49 16.75 -21.21
C SER A 398 7.52 16.98 -20.10
N THR A 399 7.13 17.73 -19.07
CA THR A 399 7.92 17.84 -17.84
C THR A 399 7.82 16.53 -17.06
N ILE A 400 8.95 15.92 -16.74
CA ILE A 400 9.06 14.66 -16.00
C ILE A 400 9.66 14.97 -14.64
N ASN A 401 8.95 14.58 -13.58
CA ASN A 401 9.33 14.80 -12.19
C ASN A 401 9.81 13.51 -11.53
N ALA A 402 9.21 12.36 -11.88
CA ALA A 402 9.55 11.09 -11.26
C ALA A 402 9.25 9.91 -12.19
N ILE A 403 9.88 8.77 -11.93
CA ILE A 403 9.64 7.51 -12.63
C ILE A 403 9.50 6.39 -11.59
N GLN A 404 8.47 5.54 -11.73
CA GLN A 404 8.34 4.29 -10.99
C GLN A 404 8.53 3.10 -11.93
N ILE A 405 9.37 2.15 -11.52
CA ILE A 405 9.58 0.88 -12.21
C ILE A 405 8.96 -0.20 -11.34
N ASN A 406 7.96 -0.89 -11.87
CA ASN A 406 7.35 -2.05 -11.25
C ASN A 406 7.75 -3.28 -12.06
N TYR A 407 8.64 -4.10 -11.49
CA TYR A 407 9.07 -5.34 -12.10
C TYR A 407 8.01 -6.42 -11.90
N ALA A 408 7.82 -7.25 -12.93
CA ALA A 408 7.07 -8.49 -12.81
C ALA A 408 8.06 -9.65 -12.62
N ASP A 409 7.69 -10.62 -11.79
CA ASP A 409 8.48 -11.83 -11.63
C ASP A 409 8.21 -12.74 -12.83
N GLN A 410 9.18 -13.01 -13.70
CA GLN A 410 9.04 -13.97 -14.80
C GLN A 410 10.22 -14.94 -14.79
N ASP A 411 9.93 -16.25 -14.72
CA ASP A 411 10.92 -17.33 -14.65
C ASP A 411 11.96 -17.13 -13.54
N VAL A 412 11.50 -16.64 -12.38
CA VAL A 412 12.29 -16.51 -11.16
C VAL A 412 12.64 -17.89 -10.61
N GLU A 413 13.84 -18.05 -10.05
CA GLU A 413 14.33 -19.32 -9.52
C GLU A 413 14.24 -19.45 -7.99
N PHE A 414 13.97 -18.37 -7.26
CA PHE A 414 14.05 -18.32 -5.80
C PHE A 414 12.73 -18.61 -5.07
N LEU A 415 12.86 -19.10 -3.84
CA LEU A 415 11.79 -19.21 -2.84
C LEU A 415 12.28 -18.53 -1.55
N GLY A 416 11.35 -18.00 -0.75
CA GLY A 416 11.68 -17.36 0.53
C GLY A 416 12.53 -16.09 0.40
N LYS A 417 13.03 -15.59 1.53
CA LYS A 417 13.92 -14.42 1.55
C LYS A 417 15.27 -14.76 0.92
N THR A 418 15.69 -13.96 -0.05
CA THR A 418 16.99 -14.14 -0.72
C THR A 418 17.77 -12.83 -0.66
N LEU A 419 18.96 -12.87 -0.05
CA LEU A 419 19.79 -11.67 0.20
C LEU A 419 20.84 -11.45 -0.89
N GLY A 420 21.39 -10.23 -0.94
CA GLY A 420 22.49 -9.87 -1.85
C GLY A 420 22.07 -9.83 -3.33
N LYS A 421 20.77 -9.68 -3.61
CA LYS A 421 20.21 -9.52 -4.95
C LYS A 421 20.05 -8.05 -5.27
N PHE A 422 20.09 -7.71 -6.55
CA PHE A 422 20.01 -6.33 -6.99
C PHE A 422 19.50 -6.20 -8.42
N HIS A 423 19.05 -5.00 -8.77
CA HIS A 423 18.75 -4.60 -10.15
C HIS A 423 19.76 -3.54 -10.61
N GLN A 424 20.15 -3.58 -11.88
CA GLN A 424 20.92 -2.49 -12.51
C GLN A 424 20.30 -2.13 -13.85
N TYR A 425 20.17 -0.82 -14.09
CA TYR A 425 19.58 -0.30 -15.31
C TYR A 425 20.04 1.13 -15.57
N LYS A 426 19.72 1.64 -16.76
CA LYS A 426 19.80 3.07 -17.09
C LYS A 426 18.49 3.51 -17.71
N ILE A 427 18.08 4.74 -17.45
CA ILE A 427 16.96 5.39 -18.16
C ILE A 427 17.51 6.56 -18.95
N TYR A 428 17.10 6.62 -20.21
CA TYR A 428 17.47 7.67 -21.15
C TYR A 428 16.24 8.46 -21.58
N GLY A 429 16.44 9.76 -21.81
CA GLY A 429 15.46 10.68 -22.39
C GLY A 429 15.84 11.11 -23.80
N SER A 430 14.85 11.32 -24.66
CA SER A 430 15.04 11.86 -26.01
C SER A 430 13.84 12.70 -26.47
N ASN A 431 14.09 13.67 -27.35
CA ASN A 431 13.04 14.44 -28.03
C ASN A 431 12.79 13.97 -29.47
N ASP A 432 13.70 13.19 -30.05
CA ASP A 432 13.64 12.74 -31.45
C ASP A 432 13.71 11.22 -31.61
N GLY A 433 13.84 10.48 -30.51
CA GLY A 433 14.00 9.02 -30.47
C GLY A 433 15.36 8.52 -30.97
N LYS A 434 16.29 9.42 -31.29
CA LYS A 434 17.59 9.13 -31.92
C LYS A 434 18.76 9.54 -31.03
N LYS A 435 18.71 10.75 -30.49
CA LYS A 435 19.71 11.29 -29.56
C LYS A 435 19.22 11.08 -28.15
N TRP A 436 19.97 10.30 -27.38
CA TRP A 436 19.60 9.88 -26.04
C TRP A 436 20.51 10.51 -25.00
N GLN A 437 19.92 11.05 -23.93
CA GLN A 437 20.63 11.57 -22.77
C GLN A 437 20.31 10.69 -21.56
N VAL A 438 21.30 10.44 -20.71
CA VAL A 438 21.08 9.68 -19.47
C VAL A 438 20.28 10.55 -18.49
N VAL A 439 19.14 10.04 -18.02
CA VAL A 439 18.30 10.68 -17.01
C VAL A 439 18.53 10.03 -15.64
N ILE A 440 18.60 8.69 -15.59
CA ILE A 440 18.91 7.92 -14.38
C ILE A 440 20.00 6.89 -14.72
N ASP A 441 21.03 6.80 -13.88
CA ASP A 441 22.07 5.78 -13.98
C ASP A 441 22.14 4.95 -12.69
N LYS A 442 21.52 3.77 -12.70
CA LYS A 442 21.62 2.75 -11.64
C LYS A 442 22.52 1.59 -12.06
N SER A 443 23.50 1.82 -12.94
CA SER A 443 24.44 0.76 -13.37
C SER A 443 25.36 0.22 -12.27
N LYS A 444 25.47 0.94 -11.15
CA LYS A 444 26.23 0.53 -9.96
C LYS A 444 25.34 0.19 -8.76
N ASN A 445 24.02 0.10 -8.96
CA ASN A 445 23.11 -0.23 -7.88
C ASN A 445 23.39 -1.66 -7.37
N GLN A 446 23.31 -1.83 -6.05
CA GLN A 446 23.59 -3.09 -5.36
C GLN A 446 22.42 -3.51 -4.45
N THR A 447 21.26 -2.88 -4.60
CA THR A 447 20.06 -3.18 -3.82
C THR A 447 18.96 -3.79 -4.70
N ASP A 448 18.15 -4.65 -4.11
CA ASP A 448 16.95 -5.15 -4.75
C ASP A 448 15.85 -4.08 -4.68
N VAL A 449 15.28 -3.71 -5.83
CA VAL A 449 14.36 -2.58 -5.99
C VAL A 449 13.17 -2.96 -6.90
N PRO A 450 12.31 -3.91 -6.48
CA PRO A 450 11.24 -4.44 -7.33
C PRO A 450 10.15 -3.41 -7.67
N HIS A 451 10.03 -2.32 -6.91
CA HIS A 451 9.08 -1.22 -7.12
C HIS A 451 9.79 0.15 -7.07
N ASP A 452 10.93 0.26 -7.76
CA ASP A 452 11.83 1.41 -7.69
C ASP A 452 11.14 2.73 -8.09
N TYR A 453 10.90 3.62 -7.12
CA TYR A 453 10.38 4.96 -7.34
C TYR A 453 11.51 5.99 -7.19
N ILE A 454 11.73 6.78 -8.23
CA ILE A 454 12.81 7.76 -8.32
C ILE A 454 12.20 9.13 -8.58
N GLU A 455 12.28 10.03 -7.60
CA GLU A 455 12.08 11.46 -7.82
C GLU A 455 13.34 12.06 -8.44
N LEU A 456 13.20 12.82 -9.53
CA LEU A 456 14.32 13.48 -10.15
C LEU A 456 14.71 14.73 -9.36
N GLU A 457 16.01 14.88 -9.11
CA GLU A 457 16.57 16.02 -8.37
C GLU A 457 16.20 17.36 -9.03
N THR A 458 16.14 17.37 -10.36
CA THR A 458 15.60 18.46 -11.17
C THR A 458 14.70 17.86 -12.25
N PRO A 459 13.48 18.39 -12.45
CA PRO A 459 12.61 17.95 -13.52
C PRO A 459 13.29 18.10 -14.89
N VAL A 460 13.02 17.16 -15.79
CA VAL A 460 13.58 17.15 -17.15
C VAL A 460 12.47 17.17 -18.20
N GLU A 461 12.77 17.58 -19.43
CA GLU A 461 11.80 17.63 -20.52
C GLU A 461 12.19 16.68 -21.66
N PHE A 462 11.38 15.64 -21.85
CA PHE A 462 11.56 14.68 -22.94
C PHE A 462 10.22 14.19 -23.50
N ARG A 463 10.24 13.69 -24.74
CA ARG A 463 9.10 12.99 -25.36
C ARG A 463 9.23 11.47 -25.24
N PHE A 464 10.43 10.94 -25.37
CA PHE A 464 10.70 9.50 -25.34
C PHE A 464 11.53 9.16 -24.12
N LEU A 465 11.16 8.07 -23.45
CA LEU A 465 11.95 7.49 -22.36
C LEU A 465 12.28 6.05 -22.74
N LYS A 466 13.52 5.63 -22.48
CA LYS A 466 13.99 4.27 -22.71
C LYS A 466 14.73 3.75 -21.49
N MET A 467 14.30 2.61 -20.97
CA MET A 467 14.99 1.86 -19.93
C MET A 467 15.80 0.73 -20.55
N GLU A 468 17.09 0.67 -20.24
CA GLU A 468 17.99 -0.44 -20.57
C GLU A 468 18.24 -1.29 -19.34
N ASN A 469 17.93 -2.59 -19.43
CA ASN A 469 18.28 -3.58 -18.42
C ASN A 469 19.78 -3.90 -18.49
N LEU A 470 20.46 -3.85 -17.34
CA LEU A 470 21.86 -4.24 -17.21
C LEU A 470 22.03 -5.50 -16.36
N HIS A 471 21.21 -5.66 -15.32
CA HIS A 471 21.20 -6.83 -14.46
C HIS A 471 19.83 -7.02 -13.81
N MET A 472 19.32 -8.25 -13.91
CA MET A 472 18.17 -8.73 -13.14
C MET A 472 18.66 -9.63 -12.00
N PRO A 473 18.02 -9.61 -10.81
CA PRO A 473 18.40 -10.48 -9.70
C PRO A 473 18.20 -11.97 -10.01
N THR A 474 17.26 -12.28 -10.91
CA THR A 474 16.92 -13.61 -11.44
C THR A 474 15.92 -13.45 -12.59
N GLY A 475 15.72 -14.50 -13.37
CA GLY A 475 14.62 -14.57 -14.33
C GLY A 475 14.78 -13.63 -15.53
N LYS A 476 13.65 -13.18 -16.08
CA LYS A 476 13.60 -12.33 -17.28
C LYS A 476 13.40 -10.86 -16.93
N PHE A 477 13.76 -9.98 -17.85
CA PHE A 477 13.41 -8.57 -17.74
C PHE A 477 11.93 -8.40 -18.07
N ALA A 478 11.13 -8.22 -17.03
CA ALA A 478 9.69 -8.10 -17.12
C ALA A 478 9.18 -6.94 -16.27
N LEU A 479 8.20 -6.21 -16.78
CA LEU A 479 7.66 -5.00 -16.19
C LEU A 479 6.14 -5.08 -16.17
N SER A 480 5.54 -4.90 -14.99
CA SER A 480 4.10 -4.61 -14.84
C SER A 480 3.81 -3.12 -14.89
N GLY A 481 4.84 -2.27 -14.77
CA GLY A 481 4.68 -0.83 -14.92
C GLY A 481 5.99 -0.10 -15.15
N PHE A 482 6.02 0.77 -16.15
CA PHE A 482 7.04 1.81 -16.29
C PHE A 482 6.29 3.14 -16.26
N ARG A 483 6.08 3.68 -15.07
CA ARG A 483 5.13 4.78 -14.83
C ARG A 483 5.90 6.10 -14.76
N VAL A 484 5.64 6.99 -15.70
CA VAL A 484 6.33 8.28 -15.81
C VAL A 484 5.41 9.37 -15.28
N PHE A 485 5.85 10.10 -14.25
CA PHE A 485 5.05 11.11 -13.58
C PHE A 485 5.59 12.52 -13.83
N GLY A 486 4.68 13.46 -14.02
CA GLY A 486 5.01 14.88 -14.16
C GLY A 486 3.83 15.69 -14.68
N LYS A 487 4.07 16.53 -15.68
CA LYS A 487 3.02 17.36 -16.27
C LYS A 487 3.21 17.52 -17.79
N GLY A 488 2.17 17.21 -18.55
CA GLY A 488 2.10 17.57 -19.97
C GLY A 488 1.86 19.07 -20.18
N HIS A 489 1.94 19.51 -21.44
CA HIS A 489 1.77 20.92 -21.83
C HIS A 489 0.48 21.16 -22.63
N SER A 490 -0.50 20.26 -22.52
CA SER A 490 -1.81 20.37 -23.16
C SER A 490 -2.90 20.72 -22.15
N GLU A 491 -4.15 20.68 -22.59
CA GLU A 491 -5.31 20.97 -21.76
C GLU A 491 -5.61 19.84 -20.77
N LYS A 492 -5.99 20.23 -19.55
CA LYS A 492 -6.60 19.32 -18.57
C LYS A 492 -8.07 19.09 -18.96
N PRO A 493 -8.70 17.99 -18.51
CA PRO A 493 -10.10 17.73 -18.84
C PRO A 493 -11.01 18.79 -18.22
N GLU A 494 -12.12 19.08 -18.89
CA GLU A 494 -13.22 19.86 -18.31
C GLU A 494 -13.95 19.09 -17.19
N LYS A 495 -14.73 19.83 -16.40
CA LYS A 495 -15.56 19.28 -15.31
C LYS A 495 -16.46 18.16 -15.83
N VAL A 496 -16.63 17.10 -15.04
CA VAL A 496 -17.46 15.95 -15.43
C VAL A 496 -18.92 16.36 -15.58
N GLU A 497 -19.50 16.03 -16.74
CA GLU A 497 -20.90 16.29 -17.06
C GLU A 497 -21.77 15.03 -16.89
N ASN A 498 -23.05 15.25 -16.58
CA ASN A 498 -24.06 14.19 -16.50
C ASN A 498 -23.68 13.02 -15.58
N PHE A 499 -23.09 13.32 -14.41
CA PHE A 499 -22.81 12.30 -13.40
C PHE A 499 -24.11 11.83 -12.73
N ILE A 500 -24.45 10.57 -12.97
CA ILE A 500 -25.64 9.90 -12.48
C ILE A 500 -25.22 8.86 -11.44
N VAL A 501 -25.93 8.87 -10.31
CA VAL A 501 -25.79 7.91 -9.22
C VAL A 501 -27.11 7.15 -9.08
N LEU A 502 -27.15 5.91 -9.55
CA LEU A 502 -28.37 5.08 -9.53
C LEU A 502 -28.31 4.06 -8.40
N ARG A 503 -29.28 4.15 -7.50
CA ARG A 503 -29.46 3.25 -6.36
C ARG A 503 -30.93 2.95 -6.15
N SER A 504 -31.23 1.76 -5.63
CA SER A 504 -32.61 1.36 -5.34
C SER A 504 -33.16 2.15 -4.15
N SER A 505 -34.36 2.73 -4.25
CA SER A 505 -34.98 3.52 -3.16
C SER A 505 -35.22 2.71 -1.89
N PRO A 506 -35.13 3.29 -0.68
CA PRO A 506 -35.32 2.55 0.57
C PRO A 506 -36.77 2.08 0.75
N LYS A 507 -37.70 2.66 -0.02
CA LYS A 507 -39.13 2.31 -0.02
C LYS A 507 -39.48 1.15 -0.96
N LYS A 508 -38.51 0.59 -1.68
CA LYS A 508 -38.72 -0.50 -2.66
C LYS A 508 -37.78 -1.66 -2.34
N TYR A 509 -38.22 -2.88 -2.63
CA TYR A 509 -37.33 -4.04 -2.61
C TYR A 509 -36.25 -3.86 -3.69
N GLY A 510 -34.99 -4.06 -3.33
CA GLY A 510 -33.86 -3.94 -4.24
C GLY A 510 -32.52 -4.10 -3.51
N GLU A 511 -31.47 -4.41 -4.28
CA GLU A 511 -30.10 -4.45 -3.76
C GLU A 511 -29.60 -3.02 -3.53
N ARG A 512 -29.58 -2.58 -2.27
CA ARG A 512 -29.13 -1.23 -1.89
C ARG A 512 -27.64 -1.16 -1.59
N ARG A 513 -26.92 -2.26 -1.46
CA ARG A 513 -25.46 -2.25 -1.29
C ARG A 513 -24.72 -1.97 -2.60
N SER A 514 -25.44 -2.03 -3.71
CA SER A 514 -24.94 -1.76 -5.06
C SER A 514 -25.44 -0.41 -5.59
N ILE A 515 -24.55 0.33 -6.25
CA ILE A 515 -24.77 1.64 -6.83
C ILE A 515 -24.13 1.66 -8.21
N TRP A 516 -24.91 2.01 -9.24
CA TRP A 516 -24.38 2.16 -10.59
C TRP A 516 -24.10 3.63 -10.89
N PHE A 517 -22.86 3.91 -11.28
CA PHE A 517 -22.42 5.21 -11.74
C PHE A 517 -22.33 5.23 -13.26
N LYS A 518 -22.82 6.32 -13.86
CA LYS A 518 -22.64 6.63 -15.28
C LYS A 518 -22.39 8.11 -15.45
N TRP A 519 -21.51 8.48 -16.38
CA TRP A 519 -21.27 9.87 -16.73
C TRP A 519 -20.97 10.04 -18.23
N GLN A 520 -20.97 11.29 -18.69
CA GLN A 520 -20.60 11.61 -20.05
C GLN A 520 -19.11 11.36 -20.26
N GLN A 521 -18.75 10.66 -21.34
CA GLN A 521 -17.36 10.45 -21.70
C GLN A 521 -16.70 11.80 -22.03
N ASN A 522 -15.65 12.15 -21.31
CA ASN A 522 -14.78 13.27 -21.63
C ASN A 522 -13.65 12.79 -22.58
N PRO A 523 -13.48 13.38 -23.77
CA PRO A 523 -12.47 12.95 -24.74
C PRO A 523 -11.03 13.27 -24.34
N LEU A 524 -10.82 14.18 -23.37
CA LEU A 524 -9.51 14.54 -22.84
C LEU A 524 -9.14 13.74 -21.58
N ALA A 525 -10.05 12.96 -21.02
CA ALA A 525 -9.82 12.24 -19.76
C ALA A 525 -9.17 10.87 -19.99
N ASP A 526 -8.06 10.63 -19.30
CA ASP A 526 -7.46 9.30 -19.18
C ASP A 526 -8.24 8.44 -18.15
N GLY A 527 -8.75 9.10 -17.11
CA GLY A 527 -9.55 8.47 -16.06
C GLY A 527 -10.29 9.47 -15.19
N TYR A 528 -10.92 8.93 -14.15
CA TYR A 528 -11.75 9.65 -13.20
C TYR A 528 -11.48 9.17 -11.77
N VAL A 529 -11.64 10.06 -10.79
CA VAL A 529 -11.69 9.70 -9.37
C VAL A 529 -13.07 10.03 -8.83
N ILE A 530 -13.76 9.02 -8.30
CA ILE A 530 -15.05 9.15 -7.62
C ILE A 530 -14.77 9.15 -6.11
N TYR A 531 -15.08 10.26 -5.45
CA TYR A 531 -15.05 10.41 -4.01
C TYR A 531 -16.40 10.03 -3.41
N TRP A 532 -16.38 9.42 -2.23
CA TRP A 532 -17.60 9.00 -1.56
C TRP A 532 -17.52 9.09 -0.03
N GLY A 533 -18.69 9.22 0.60
CA GLY A 533 -18.83 9.25 2.05
C GLY A 533 -20.29 9.23 2.47
N LYS A 534 -20.53 9.21 3.79
CA LYS A 534 -21.88 9.21 4.38
C LYS A 534 -22.43 10.60 4.73
N SER A 535 -21.65 11.65 4.49
CA SER A 535 -22.07 13.05 4.54
C SER A 535 -21.40 13.84 3.42
N PRO A 536 -21.98 14.97 2.97
CA PRO A 536 -21.45 15.74 1.84
C PRO A 536 -20.09 16.40 2.14
N ASP A 537 -19.75 16.59 3.41
CA ASP A 537 -18.52 17.21 3.89
C ASP A 537 -17.41 16.20 4.24
N LYS A 538 -17.70 14.89 4.22
CA LYS A 538 -16.78 13.81 4.63
C LYS A 538 -16.61 12.73 3.57
N LEU A 539 -16.06 13.12 2.42
CA LEU A 539 -15.83 12.23 1.27
C LEU A 539 -14.42 11.62 1.31
N TYR A 540 -14.10 10.83 2.34
CA TYR A 540 -12.76 10.25 2.50
C TYR A 540 -12.49 9.04 1.60
N GLY A 541 -13.54 8.31 1.21
CA GLY A 541 -13.43 7.17 0.31
C GLY A 541 -13.20 7.59 -1.14
N SER A 542 -12.50 6.76 -1.91
CA SER A 542 -12.21 7.04 -3.32
C SER A 542 -12.22 5.80 -4.22
N ILE A 543 -12.47 6.00 -5.51
CA ILE A 543 -12.45 4.98 -6.56
C ILE A 543 -11.81 5.60 -7.80
N MET A 544 -10.66 5.08 -8.24
CA MET A 544 -10.02 5.50 -9.48
C MET A 544 -10.43 4.58 -10.63
N VAL A 545 -10.88 5.17 -11.74
CA VAL A 545 -11.42 4.46 -12.91
C VAL A 545 -10.74 4.98 -14.18
N TYR A 546 -10.00 4.12 -14.87
CA TYR A 546 -9.34 4.45 -16.13
C TYR A 546 -10.16 4.00 -17.35
N GLY A 547 -10.17 4.82 -18.41
CA GLY A 547 -10.69 4.43 -19.74
C GLY A 547 -12.16 3.99 -19.80
N LYS A 548 -12.96 4.27 -18.75
CA LYS A 548 -14.38 3.93 -18.65
C LYS A 548 -15.19 5.15 -18.22
N ASN A 549 -16.47 5.16 -18.55
CA ASN A 549 -17.43 6.17 -18.11
C ASN A 549 -18.54 5.60 -17.21
N GLU A 550 -18.30 4.43 -16.63
CA GLU A 550 -19.21 3.77 -15.70
C GLU A 550 -18.44 2.99 -14.63
N TYR A 551 -19.09 2.78 -13.49
CA TYR A 551 -18.56 1.93 -12.43
C TYR A 551 -19.73 1.36 -11.61
N PHE A 552 -19.60 0.11 -11.18
CA PHE A 552 -20.61 -0.56 -10.35
C PHE A 552 -20.04 -0.75 -8.94
N PHE A 553 -20.41 0.14 -8.02
CA PHE A 553 -19.92 0.11 -6.64
C PHE A 553 -20.82 -0.76 -5.79
N THR A 554 -20.24 -1.79 -5.17
CA THR A 554 -20.95 -2.80 -4.38
C THR A 554 -20.62 -2.74 -2.89
N GLY A 555 -19.85 -1.72 -2.48
CA GLY A 555 -19.36 -1.54 -1.11
C GLY A 555 -20.28 -0.75 -0.18
N ALA A 556 -21.46 -0.33 -0.63
CA ALA A 556 -22.32 0.55 0.17
C ALA A 556 -23.03 -0.21 1.29
N ASP A 557 -23.31 0.46 2.40
CA ASP A 557 -24.19 -0.06 3.46
C ASP A 557 -25.66 0.04 3.06
N ARG A 558 -26.43 -1.00 3.34
CA ARG A 558 -27.83 -1.17 2.91
C ARG A 558 -28.74 -0.01 3.34
N ALA A 559 -28.59 0.45 4.58
CA ALA A 559 -29.47 1.46 5.18
C ALA A 559 -29.07 2.89 4.81
N ASP A 560 -27.78 3.18 4.79
CA ASP A 560 -27.27 4.55 4.80
C ASP A 560 -27.39 5.25 3.44
N ALA A 561 -27.55 6.57 3.50
CA ALA A 561 -27.34 7.42 2.33
C ALA A 561 -25.84 7.63 2.10
N TYR A 562 -25.45 7.72 0.83
CA TYR A 562 -24.09 8.05 0.43
C TYR A 562 -24.10 9.29 -0.46
N TYR A 563 -22.99 10.01 -0.41
CA TYR A 563 -22.73 11.21 -1.17
C TYR A 563 -21.52 10.97 -2.05
N PHE A 564 -21.59 11.41 -3.30
CA PHE A 564 -20.59 11.15 -4.31
C PHE A 564 -20.20 12.43 -5.03
N GLN A 565 -18.92 12.52 -5.38
CA GLN A 565 -18.38 13.59 -6.21
C GLN A 565 -17.37 12.97 -7.17
N ILE A 566 -17.25 13.49 -8.39
CA ILE A 566 -16.33 12.94 -9.39
C ILE A 566 -15.49 14.04 -10.03
N GLU A 567 -14.23 13.75 -10.32
CA GLU A 567 -13.37 14.57 -11.17
C GLU A 567 -12.73 13.71 -12.27
N ALA A 568 -12.54 14.30 -13.45
CA ALA A 568 -11.74 13.75 -14.52
C ALA A 568 -10.27 14.16 -14.37
N PHE A 569 -9.36 13.34 -14.88
CA PHE A 569 -7.94 13.65 -14.94
C PHE A 569 -7.27 13.14 -16.22
N ASN A 570 -6.14 13.75 -16.57
CA ASN A 570 -5.22 13.28 -17.62
C ASN A 570 -3.77 13.68 -17.28
N ALA A 571 -2.84 13.40 -18.19
CA ALA A 571 -1.42 13.78 -18.08
C ALA A 571 -1.13 15.27 -17.79
N ASN A 572 -2.10 16.18 -17.96
CA ASN A 572 -1.94 17.64 -17.78
C ASN A 572 -2.56 18.15 -16.47
N GLY A 573 -3.38 17.34 -15.79
CA GLY A 573 -3.95 17.67 -14.48
C GLY A 573 -5.36 17.14 -14.26
N MET A 574 -6.01 17.68 -13.24
CA MET A 574 -7.36 17.32 -12.81
C MET A 574 -8.36 18.44 -13.13
N SER A 575 -9.55 18.04 -13.57
CA SER A 575 -10.71 18.92 -13.72
C SER A 575 -11.19 19.45 -12.36
N GLU A 576 -12.12 20.41 -12.38
CA GLU A 576 -12.89 20.70 -11.16
C GLU A 576 -13.80 19.52 -10.80
N ARG A 577 -13.99 19.28 -9.50
CA ARG A 577 -14.94 18.29 -9.02
C ARG A 577 -16.38 18.65 -9.40
N SER A 578 -17.19 17.62 -9.68
CA SER A 578 -18.62 17.73 -9.94
C SER A 578 -19.37 18.33 -8.74
N GLU A 579 -20.65 18.63 -8.92
CA GLU A 579 -21.54 18.77 -7.77
C GLU A 579 -21.63 17.44 -7.00
N ILE A 580 -21.92 17.54 -5.70
CA ILE A 580 -22.20 16.36 -4.88
C ILE A 580 -23.56 15.79 -5.26
N LYS A 581 -23.61 14.47 -5.50
CA LYS A 581 -24.84 13.72 -5.75
C LYS A 581 -25.10 12.76 -4.59
N LYS A 582 -26.33 12.76 -4.09
CA LYS A 582 -26.79 11.83 -3.06
C LYS A 582 -27.36 10.57 -3.72
N SER A 583 -26.99 9.39 -3.25
CA SER A 583 -27.61 8.13 -3.66
C SER A 583 -28.82 7.85 -2.77
N GLU A 584 -30.05 8.04 -3.28
CA GLU A 584 -31.27 7.63 -2.56
C GLU A 584 -32.24 6.83 -3.40
#